data_AF-A0A7X3WTY3-F1
#
_entry.id   AF-A0A7X3WTY3-F1
#
_cell.length_a   1.000
_cell.length_b   1.000
_cell.length_c   1.000
_cell.angle_alpha   90.00
_cell.angle_beta   90.00
_cell.angle_gamma   90.00
#
_symmetry.space_group_name_H-M   'P 1'
#
loop_
_entity.id
_entity.type
_entity.pdbx_description
1 polymer ?
#
loop_
_entity_poly.entity_id
_entity_poly.type
_entity_poly.pdbx_seq_one_letter_code
_entity_poly.pdbx_strand_id
1 'polypeptide(L)' 'MSDFYANSPHRNPIADNDINYVLNNFTTLKTYRVLRGGSWMSIPRYVRVAPRFRFSPAHSIHNVGFRCVRTVPL' A
#
# COMPACT_ATOMS: atom_id res chain seq x y z
N MET A 1 4.20 -2.45 24.58
CA MET A 1 3.55 -2.81 23.29
C MET A 1 2.91 -1.59 22.61
N SER A 2 2.37 -0.62 23.37
CA SER A 2 1.75 0.62 22.84
C SER A 2 2.72 1.51 22.06
N ASP A 3 3.99 1.57 22.48
CA ASP A 3 4.90 2.62 22.00
C ASP A 3 5.66 2.22 20.73
N PHE A 4 5.41 1.02 20.19
CA PHE A 4 6.09 0.53 18.99
C PHE A 4 5.81 1.43 17.78
N TYR A 5 4.55 1.79 17.54
CA TYR A 5 4.21 2.67 16.42
C TYR A 5 4.58 4.13 16.68
N ALA A 6 4.54 4.57 17.94
CA ALA A 6 4.95 5.91 18.33
C ALA A 6 6.46 6.13 18.12
N ASN A 7 7.29 5.11 18.35
CA ASN A 7 8.74 5.17 18.20
C ASN A 7 9.27 4.54 16.91
N SER A 8 8.40 4.03 16.04
CA SER A 8 8.84 3.39 14.79
C SER A 8 9.47 4.43 13.86
N PRO A 9 10.55 4.08 13.13
CA PRO A 9 11.12 4.99 12.14
C PRO A 9 10.02 5.46 11.17
N HIS A 10 9.89 6.77 10.99
CA HIS A 10 8.95 7.37 10.04
C HIS A 10 9.40 7.18 8.57
N ARG A 11 9.85 5.97 8.21
CA ARG A 11 10.18 5.59 6.84
C ARG A 11 9.01 4.81 6.27
N ASN A 12 8.19 5.48 5.48
CA ASN A 12 7.09 4.83 4.78
C ASN A 12 7.64 3.72 3.87
N PRO A 13 7.06 2.51 3.89
CA PRO A 13 7.44 1.46 2.95
C PRO A 13 6.88 1.81 1.58
N ILE A 14 7.66 2.57 0.80
CA ILE A 14 7.36 2.88 -0.60
C ILE A 14 7.76 1.65 -1.44
N ALA A 15 6.92 1.28 -2.41
CA ALA A 15 7.22 0.18 -3.33
C ALA A 15 8.38 0.49 -4.28
N ASP A 16 8.77 1.76 -4.33
CA ASP A 16 9.88 2.33 -5.07
C ASP A 16 10.84 3.02 -4.09
N ASN A 17 12.00 3.46 -4.54
CA ASN A 17 13.03 4.01 -3.66
C ASN A 17 12.70 5.44 -3.17
N ASP A 18 11.92 6.20 -3.93
CA ASP A 18 11.63 7.62 -3.65
C ASP A 18 10.15 7.96 -3.94
N ILE A 19 9.51 8.61 -2.97
CA ILE A 19 8.13 9.08 -3.10
C ILE A 19 8.00 10.20 -4.15
N ASN A 20 9.00 11.08 -4.27
CA ASN A 20 8.95 12.17 -5.24
C ASN A 20 8.99 11.62 -6.66
N TYR A 21 9.85 10.64 -6.91
CA TYR A 21 9.88 9.92 -8.18
C TYR A 21 8.52 9.31 -8.52
N VAL A 22 7.86 8.64 -7.57
CA VAL A 22 6.53 8.05 -7.77
C VAL A 22 5.50 9.13 -8.11
N LEU A 23 5.48 10.24 -7.38
CA LEU A 23 4.53 11.33 -7.60
C LEU A 23 4.73 12.02 -8.96
N ASN A 24 5.98 12.14 -9.42
CA ASN A 24 6.28 12.78 -10.71
C ASN A 24 6.08 11.86 -11.91
N ASN A 25 6.07 10.53 -11.71
CA ASN A 25 6.04 9.54 -12.79
C ASN A 25 4.87 8.55 -12.69
N PHE A 26 3.84 8.81 -11.87
CA PHE A 26 2.79 7.83 -11.54
C PHE A 26 2.07 7.22 -12.75
N THR A 27 2.03 7.91 -13.89
CA THR A 27 1.43 7.42 -15.14
C THR A 27 2.31 6.44 -15.91
N THR A 28 3.64 6.48 -15.74
CA THR A 28 4.60 5.66 -16.49
C THR A 28 5.19 4.52 -15.66
N LEU A 29 4.91 4.49 -14.36
CA LEU A 29 5.39 3.44 -13.45
C LEU A 29 4.84 2.06 -13.85
N LYS A 30 5.73 1.08 -13.94
CA LYS A 30 5.40 -0.33 -14.20
C LYS A 30 5.65 -1.24 -13.00
N THR A 31 6.29 -0.72 -11.96
CA THR A 31 6.62 -1.49 -10.75
C THR A 31 5.33 -1.85 -10.00
N TYR A 32 5.20 -3.11 -9.59
CA TYR A 32 4.00 -3.59 -8.89
C TYR A 32 3.75 -2.81 -7.59
N ARG A 33 2.48 -2.60 -7.26
CA ARG A 33 2.01 -1.96 -6.03
C ARG A 33 1.35 -2.98 -5.11
N VAL A 34 1.50 -2.78 -3.80
CA VAL A 34 0.96 -3.68 -2.79
C VAL A 34 -0.47 -3.31 -2.46
N LEU A 35 -1.37 -4.30 -2.51
CA LEU A 35 -2.72 -4.22 -1.96
C LEU A 35 -2.81 -5.05 -0.67
N ARG A 36 -3.58 -4.55 0.30
CA ARG A 36 -3.80 -5.15 1.62
C ARG A 36 -5.30 -5.27 1.90
N GLY A 37 -5.67 -6.10 2.87
CA GLY A 37 -7.04 -6.17 3.41
C GLY A 37 -7.96 -7.17 2.72
N GLY A 38 -7.77 -7.45 1.43
CA GLY A 38 -8.67 -8.32 0.66
C GLY A 38 -9.92 -7.57 0.17
N SER A 39 -10.87 -8.30 -0.40
CA SER A 39 -12.08 -7.78 -1.04
C SER A 39 -13.27 -8.74 -0.84
N TRP A 40 -14.46 -8.35 -1.30
CA TRP A 40 -15.67 -9.18 -1.27
C TRP A 40 -15.55 -10.48 -2.10
N MET A 41 -14.63 -10.54 -3.08
CA MET A 41 -14.32 -11.77 -3.83
C MET A 41 -13.19 -12.60 -3.22
N SER A 42 -12.57 -12.14 -2.13
CA SER A 42 -11.41 -12.83 -1.57
C SER A 42 -11.82 -14.10 -0.82
N ILE A 43 -11.09 -15.19 -1.07
CA ILE A 43 -11.24 -16.44 -0.32
C ILE A 43 -11.00 -16.15 1.17
N PRO A 44 -11.92 -16.51 2.10
CA PRO A 44 -11.82 -16.15 3.52
C PRO A 44 -10.48 -16.56 4.16
N ARG A 45 -9.92 -17.69 3.73
CA ARG A 45 -8.60 -18.16 4.20
C ARG A 45 -7.47 -17.17 3.92
N TYR A 46 -7.59 -16.25 2.96
CA TYR A 46 -6.56 -15.27 2.61
C TYR A 46 -6.86 -13.84 3.08
N VAL A 47 -8.01 -13.61 3.73
CA VAL A 47 -8.34 -12.31 4.33
C VAL A 47 -7.75 -12.27 5.74
N ARG A 48 -6.45 -11.97 5.83
CA ARG A 48 -5.71 -11.84 7.10
C ARG A 48 -4.88 -10.56 7.10
N VAL A 49 -4.26 -10.24 8.24
CA VAL A 49 -3.38 -9.07 8.35
C VAL A 49 -2.10 -9.19 7.52
N ALA A 50 -1.54 -10.39 7.38
CA ALA A 50 -0.23 -10.61 6.79
C ALA A 50 -0.18 -10.63 5.24
N PRO A 51 -1.18 -11.16 4.50
CA PRO A 51 -1.15 -11.22 3.04
C PRO A 51 -0.91 -9.87 2.34
N ARG A 52 -0.10 -9.95 1.28
CA ARG A 52 0.30 -8.82 0.42
C ARG A 52 0.06 -9.23 -1.02
N PHE A 53 -0.95 -8.65 -1.66
CA PHE A 53 -1.17 -8.87 -3.08
C PHE A 53 -0.39 -7.84 -3.88
N ARG A 54 0.10 -8.23 -5.06
CA ARG A 54 0.85 -7.35 -5.96
C ARG A 54 0.08 -7.17 -7.27
N PHE A 55 -0.14 -5.93 -7.67
CA PHE A 55 -0.81 -5.60 -8.94
C PHE A 55 -0.06 -4.49 -9.67
N SER A 56 -0.07 -4.56 -11.01
CA SER A 56 0.36 -3.41 -11.83
C SER A 56 -0.43 -2.16 -11.46
N PRO A 57 0.19 -0.97 -11.38
CA PRO A 57 -0.51 0.28 -11.09
C PRO A 57 -1.59 0.62 -12.13
N ALA A 58 -1.52 0.05 -13.34
CA ALA A 58 -2.54 0.23 -14.38
C ALA A 58 -3.79 -0.67 -14.20
N HIS A 59 -3.81 -1.61 -13.25
CA HIS A 59 -4.99 -2.45 -13.03
C HIS A 59 -6.13 -1.69 -12.36
N SER A 60 -7.25 -1.54 -13.07
CA SER A 60 -8.52 -1.02 -12.56
C SER A 60 -9.56 -2.13 -12.48
N ILE A 61 -9.52 -2.93 -11.40
CA ILE A 61 -10.48 -4.01 -11.16
C ILE A 61 -11.51 -3.60 -10.10
N HIS A 62 -12.76 -4.03 -10.27
CA HIS A 62 -13.92 -3.57 -9.49
C HIS A 62 -13.94 -4.03 -8.01
N ASN A 63 -12.95 -4.83 -7.58
CA ASN A 63 -12.77 -5.28 -6.21
C ASN A 63 -11.51 -4.70 -5.54
N VAL A 64 -10.93 -3.64 -6.11
CA VAL A 64 -9.77 -2.93 -5.57
C VAL A 64 -10.12 -1.47 -5.30
N GLY A 65 -9.67 -0.97 -4.16
CA GLY A 65 -9.79 0.44 -3.76
C GLY A 65 -8.58 0.90 -2.95
N PHE A 66 -8.66 2.11 -2.40
CA PHE A 66 -7.59 2.70 -1.60
C PHE A 66 -8.15 3.43 -0.37
N ARG A 67 -7.29 3.65 0.62
CA ARG A 67 -7.56 4.50 1.79
C ARG A 67 -6.52 5.59 1.85
N CYS A 68 -6.97 6.84 1.96
CA CYS A 68 -6.07 7.97 2.12
C CYS A 68 -5.37 7.94 3.47
N VAL A 69 -4.14 8.44 3.51
CA VAL A 69 -3.36 8.63 4.73
C VAL A 69 -2.79 10.05 4.73
N ARG A 70 -2.51 10.58 5.91
CA ARG A 70 -1.80 11.85 6.08
C ARG A 70 -0.62 11.66 7.03
N THR A 71 0.40 12.49 6.86
CA THR A 71 1.47 12.59 7.85
C THR A 71 0.93 13.15 9.16
N VAL A 72 1.47 12.68 10.27
CA VAL A 72 1.30 13.28 11.59
C VAL A 72 2.47 14.23 11.83
N PRO A 73 2.22 15.44 12.38
CA PRO A 73 3.29 16.32 12.85
C PRO A 73 4.16 15.59 13.88
N LEU A 74 5.44 15.96 13.92
CA LEU A 74 6.38 15.54 14.96
C LEU A 74 6.02 16.19 16.30
#